data_AF-A0A7J6QMU8-F1
#
_entry.id   AF-A0A7J6QMU8-F1
#
_cell.length_a   1.000
_cell.length_b   1.000
_cell.length_c   1.000
_cell.angle_alpha   90.00
_cell.angle_beta   90.00
_cell.angle_gamma   90.00
#
_symmetry.space_group_name_H-M   'P 1'
#
loop_
_entity.id
_entity.type
_entity.pdbx_description
1 polymer ?
#
loop_
_entity_poly.entity_id
_entity_poly.type
_entity_poly.pdbx_seq_one_letter_code
_entity_poly.pdbx_strand_id
1 'polypeptide(L)'
;LLYWAAVENRDSGLYQNSEVLAATLAVAVRSCLPSTDRELDSWVLRYLARLVTARDELVRRAVQGEFQNLVVGLLRNFTRYNRANASRTYALFQALLEVYPQQFRQVCVSAFNDNSLDSVDKKLSPAQKSLALDCFGALRGMKLKMFLTVLTNIDLGLVSADEGLVPYEAMLEAERAPKQGG
;
A
#
# COMPACT_ATOMS: atom_id res chain seq x y z
N LEU A 1 3.67 -23.79 -3.97
CA LEU A 1 2.50 -24.71 -4.10
C LEU A 1 1.16 -23.98 -3.98
N LEU A 2 0.84 -23.29 -2.88
CA LEU A 2 -0.40 -22.49 -2.76
C LEU A 2 -0.52 -21.34 -3.77
N TYR A 3 0.61 -20.71 -4.13
CA TYR A 3 0.66 -19.61 -5.11
C TYR A 3 0.30 -20.04 -6.55
N TRP A 4 0.83 -21.18 -7.01
CA TRP A 4 0.51 -21.74 -8.33
C TRP A 4 -0.95 -22.21 -8.38
N ALA A 5 -1.45 -22.78 -7.28
CA ALA A 5 -2.85 -23.13 -7.17
C ALA A 5 -3.79 -21.92 -7.25
N ALA A 6 -3.44 -20.73 -6.75
CA ALA A 6 -4.34 -19.56 -6.81
C ALA A 6 -4.23 -18.74 -8.10
N VAL A 7 -3.05 -18.71 -8.74
CA VAL A 7 -2.76 -17.85 -9.90
C VAL A 7 -3.01 -18.54 -11.25
N GLU A 8 -2.77 -19.84 -11.38
CA GLU A 8 -3.06 -20.58 -12.62
C GLU A 8 -4.50 -21.10 -12.72
N ASN A 9 -5.21 -21.22 -11.59
CA ASN A 9 -6.57 -21.75 -11.56
C ASN A 9 -7.66 -20.69 -11.70
N ARG A 10 -7.38 -19.62 -12.46
CA ARG A 10 -8.37 -18.58 -12.80
C ARG A 10 -9.57 -19.16 -13.55
N ASP A 11 -9.37 -20.29 -14.24
CA ASP A 11 -10.37 -20.98 -15.04
C ASP A 11 -10.91 -22.28 -14.42
N SER A 12 -10.45 -22.68 -13.22
CA SER A 12 -10.76 -24.00 -12.62
C SER A 12 -11.43 -23.95 -11.24
N GLY A 13 -12.01 -22.80 -10.86
CA GLY A 13 -13.04 -22.75 -9.80
C GLY A 13 -12.55 -22.47 -8.38
N LEU A 14 -11.27 -22.18 -8.13
CA LEU A 14 -10.78 -21.81 -6.80
C LEU A 14 -11.38 -20.49 -6.25
N TYR A 15 -11.77 -19.58 -7.15
CA TYR A 15 -12.52 -18.37 -6.80
C TYR A 15 -13.98 -18.65 -6.39
N GLN A 16 -14.51 -19.86 -6.65
CA GLN A 16 -15.87 -20.23 -6.24
C GLN A 16 -15.95 -20.73 -4.79
N ASN A 17 -14.82 -21.06 -4.16
CA ASN A 17 -14.77 -21.41 -2.74
C ASN A 17 -14.27 -20.21 -1.91
N SER A 18 -15.22 -19.49 -1.32
CA SER A 18 -14.96 -18.28 -0.55
C SER A 18 -14.06 -18.49 0.67
N GLU A 19 -14.11 -19.67 1.31
CA GLU A 19 -13.29 -19.97 2.49
C GLU A 19 -11.81 -20.12 2.12
N VAL A 20 -11.53 -20.84 1.03
CA VAL A 20 -10.17 -21.01 0.53
C VAL A 20 -9.58 -19.67 0.06
N LEU A 21 -10.38 -18.85 -0.61
CA LEU A 21 -9.98 -17.50 -1.02
C LEU A 21 -9.65 -16.60 0.19
N ALA A 22 -10.51 -16.58 1.21
CA ALA A 22 -10.28 -15.80 2.41
C ALA A 22 -9.03 -16.28 3.18
N ALA A 23 -8.86 -17.59 3.33
CA ALA A 23 -7.71 -18.16 4.02
C ALA A 23 -6.39 -17.89 3.30
N THR A 24 -6.36 -18.05 1.97
CA THR A 24 -5.15 -17.77 1.17
C THR A 24 -4.79 -16.30 1.17
N LEU A 25 -5.77 -15.41 1.11
CA LEU A 25 -5.55 -13.97 1.26
C LEU A 25 -5.01 -13.62 2.65
N ALA A 26 -5.60 -14.18 3.72
CA ALA A 26 -5.16 -13.93 5.08
C ALA A 26 -3.70 -14.39 5.29
N VAL A 27 -3.30 -15.53 4.73
CA VAL A 27 -1.90 -15.99 4.74
C VAL A 27 -0.99 -15.01 3.99
N ALA A 28 -1.38 -14.58 2.79
CA ALA A 28 -0.59 -13.64 2.01
C ALA A 28 -0.37 -12.31 2.76
N VAL A 29 -1.42 -11.79 3.40
CA VAL A 29 -1.39 -10.52 4.13
C VAL A 29 -0.66 -10.63 5.47
N ARG A 30 -0.99 -11.63 6.29
CA ARG A 30 -0.56 -11.70 7.70
C ARG A 30 0.77 -12.41 7.87
N SER A 31 1.08 -13.36 7.00
CA SER A 31 2.27 -14.22 7.15
C SER A 31 3.35 -13.91 6.11
N CYS A 32 2.98 -13.67 4.85
CA CYS A 32 3.96 -13.49 3.79
C CYS A 32 4.41 -12.03 3.63
N LEU A 33 3.49 -11.07 3.69
CA LEU A 33 3.82 -9.64 3.57
C LEU A 33 4.88 -9.17 4.59
N PRO A 34 4.94 -9.70 5.84
CA PRO A 34 5.98 -9.37 6.81
C PRO A 34 7.28 -10.19 6.70
N SER A 35 7.34 -11.29 5.93
CA SER A 35 8.43 -12.27 6.05
C SER A 35 9.75 -11.86 5.39
N THR A 36 9.78 -10.79 4.59
CA THR A 36 10.97 -10.23 3.91
C THR A 36 11.73 -11.24 3.01
N ASP A 37 11.06 -12.31 2.56
CA ASP A 37 11.62 -13.28 1.62
C ASP A 37 11.50 -12.70 0.21
N ARG A 38 12.64 -12.45 -0.44
CA ARG A 38 12.70 -11.70 -1.71
C ARG A 38 11.89 -12.34 -2.83
N GLU A 39 11.90 -13.66 -2.94
CA GLU A 39 11.18 -14.38 -3.99
C GLU A 39 9.68 -14.34 -3.69
N LEU A 40 9.33 -14.64 -2.43
CA LEU A 40 7.95 -14.65 -1.96
C LEU A 40 7.30 -13.26 -2.06
N ASP A 41 8.00 -12.21 -1.66
CA ASP A 41 7.56 -10.80 -1.71
C ASP A 41 7.10 -10.44 -3.12
N SER A 42 7.90 -10.79 -4.13
CA SER A 42 7.59 -10.52 -5.52
C SER A 42 6.22 -11.12 -5.91
N TRP A 43 6.01 -12.37 -5.55
CA TRP A 43 4.81 -13.13 -5.88
C TRP A 43 3.58 -12.63 -5.11
N VAL A 44 3.74 -12.38 -3.81
CA VAL A 44 2.70 -11.87 -2.91
C VAL A 44 2.23 -10.49 -3.35
N LEU A 45 3.16 -9.56 -3.63
CA LEU A 45 2.80 -8.21 -4.09
C LEU A 45 2.01 -8.25 -5.41
N ARG A 46 2.39 -9.12 -6.36
CA ARG A 46 1.63 -9.32 -7.61
C ARG A 46 0.24 -9.90 -7.35
N TYR A 47 0.15 -10.89 -6.48
CA TYR A 47 -1.11 -11.53 -6.11
C TYR A 47 -2.08 -10.52 -5.49
N LEU A 48 -1.62 -9.79 -4.47
CA LEU A 48 -2.40 -8.77 -3.77
C LEU A 48 -2.84 -7.65 -4.71
N ALA A 49 -1.95 -7.14 -5.57
CA ALA A 49 -2.31 -6.09 -6.53
C ALA A 49 -3.42 -6.56 -7.50
N ARG A 50 -3.35 -7.81 -7.98
CA ARG A 50 -4.41 -8.38 -8.82
C ARG A 50 -5.73 -8.48 -8.09
N LEU A 51 -5.74 -9.01 -6.86
CA LEU A 51 -6.98 -9.17 -6.08
C LEU A 51 -7.62 -7.82 -5.73
N VAL A 52 -6.83 -6.82 -5.36
CA VAL A 52 -7.32 -5.46 -5.08
C VAL A 52 -8.07 -4.88 -6.27
N THR A 53 -7.59 -5.13 -7.50
CA THR A 53 -8.24 -4.66 -8.75
C THR A 53 -9.31 -5.58 -9.31
N ALA A 54 -9.59 -6.72 -8.67
CA ALA A 54 -10.56 -7.68 -9.17
C ALA A 54 -11.98 -7.10 -9.08
N ARG A 55 -12.77 -7.35 -10.13
CA ARG A 55 -14.20 -6.96 -10.19
C ARG A 55 -15.14 -8.00 -9.60
N ASP A 56 -14.64 -9.21 -9.37
CA ASP A 56 -15.39 -10.31 -8.78
C ASP A 56 -15.82 -9.97 -7.33
N GLU A 57 -17.10 -10.14 -7.04
CA GLU A 57 -17.69 -9.74 -5.76
C GLU A 57 -17.17 -10.57 -4.57
N LEU A 58 -16.90 -11.86 -4.77
CA LEU A 58 -16.35 -12.73 -3.72
C LEU A 58 -14.91 -12.29 -3.39
N VAL A 59 -14.12 -11.97 -4.42
CA VAL A 59 -12.77 -11.41 -4.25
C VAL A 59 -12.79 -10.08 -3.55
N ARG A 60 -13.69 -9.17 -3.93
CA ARG A 60 -13.80 -7.86 -3.27
C ARG A 60 -14.15 -7.98 -1.79
N ARG A 61 -15.09 -8.86 -1.44
CA ARG A 61 -15.43 -9.14 -0.03
C ARG A 61 -14.27 -9.71 0.75
N ALA A 62 -13.54 -10.66 0.17
CA ALA A 62 -12.33 -11.21 0.80
C ALA A 62 -11.28 -10.12 1.05
N VAL A 63 -11.00 -9.28 0.03
CA VAL A 63 -10.07 -8.13 0.15
C VAL A 63 -10.53 -7.17 1.24
N GLN A 64 -11.82 -6.85 1.32
CA GLN A 64 -12.38 -5.98 2.35
C GLN A 64 -12.20 -6.57 3.77
N GLY A 65 -12.36 -7.89 3.92
CA GLY A 65 -12.16 -8.57 5.21
C GLY A 65 -10.73 -8.49 5.75
N GLU A 66 -9.74 -8.41 4.86
CA GLU A 66 -8.31 -8.28 5.23
C GLU A 66 -7.75 -6.87 4.99
N PHE A 67 -8.58 -5.91 4.62
CA PHE A 67 -8.13 -4.61 4.11
C PHE A 67 -7.25 -3.85 5.11
N GLN A 68 -7.67 -3.83 6.38
CA GLN A 68 -6.91 -3.18 7.44
C GLN A 68 -5.52 -3.82 7.61
N ASN A 69 -5.47 -5.16 7.69
CA ASN A 69 -4.21 -5.88 7.83
C ASN A 69 -3.30 -5.68 6.60
N LEU A 70 -3.89 -5.61 5.40
CA LEU A 70 -3.17 -5.38 4.16
C LEU A 70 -2.50 -4.01 4.15
N VAL A 71 -3.25 -2.94 4.44
CA VAL A 71 -2.70 -1.57 4.44
C VAL A 71 -1.69 -1.39 5.57
N VAL A 72 -1.99 -1.86 6.78
CA VAL A 72 -1.07 -1.77 7.92
C VAL A 72 0.21 -2.58 7.64
N GLY A 73 0.08 -3.79 7.13
CA GLY A 73 1.22 -4.64 6.77
C GLY A 73 2.07 -4.00 5.68
N LEU A 74 1.45 -3.37 4.69
CA LEU A 74 2.16 -2.63 3.64
C LEU A 74 2.90 -1.42 4.20
N LEU A 75 2.25 -0.57 5.01
CA LEU A 75 2.87 0.61 5.62
C LEU A 75 4.07 0.27 6.52
N ARG A 76 4.03 -0.87 7.21
CA ARG A 76 5.13 -1.34 8.08
C ARG A 76 6.34 -1.87 7.32
N ASN A 77 6.12 -2.46 6.14
CA ASN A 77 7.14 -3.27 5.48
C ASN A 77 7.59 -2.72 4.12
N PHE A 78 6.90 -1.72 3.55
CA PHE A 78 7.22 -1.26 2.20
C PHE A 78 8.65 -0.75 2.02
N THR A 79 9.24 -0.23 3.10
CA THR A 79 10.61 0.27 3.15
C THR A 79 11.66 -0.85 3.26
N ARG A 80 11.24 -2.03 3.72
CA ARG A 80 12.07 -3.23 3.89
C ARG A 80 12.15 -4.06 2.63
N TYR A 81 11.20 -3.89 1.70
CA TYR A 81 11.25 -4.59 0.42
C TYR A 81 12.45 -4.14 -0.41
N ASN A 82 13.10 -5.10 -1.08
CA ASN A 82 14.24 -4.79 -1.91
C ASN A 82 13.87 -3.84 -3.09
N ARG A 83 14.87 -3.18 -3.66
CA ARG A 83 14.68 -2.32 -4.84
C ARG A 83 14.04 -3.04 -6.03
N ALA A 84 14.24 -4.36 -6.17
CA ALA A 84 13.65 -5.14 -7.27
C ALA A 84 12.12 -5.24 -7.15
N ASN A 85 11.59 -5.22 -5.92
CA ASN A 85 10.16 -5.29 -5.61
C ASN A 85 9.50 -3.91 -5.48
N ALA A 86 10.27 -2.83 -5.42
CA ALA A 86 9.75 -1.46 -5.29
C ALA A 86 8.65 -1.15 -6.33
N SER A 87 8.84 -1.54 -7.59
CA SER A 87 7.83 -1.37 -8.65
C SER A 87 6.49 -2.04 -8.34
N ARG A 88 6.51 -3.19 -7.68
CA ARG A 88 5.31 -3.98 -7.32
C ARG A 88 4.64 -3.44 -6.07
N THR A 89 5.44 -2.98 -5.10
CA THR A 89 4.95 -2.24 -3.95
C THR A 89 4.21 -0.98 -4.41
N TYR A 90 4.78 -0.22 -5.35
CA TYR A 90 4.11 0.95 -5.93
C TYR A 90 2.80 0.59 -6.63
N ALA A 91 2.80 -0.49 -7.43
CA ALA A 91 1.58 -0.96 -8.09
C ALA A 91 0.48 -1.34 -7.08
N LEU A 92 0.84 -1.95 -5.95
CA LEU A 92 -0.11 -2.28 -4.89
C LEU A 92 -0.67 -1.02 -4.19
N PHE A 93 0.18 -0.04 -3.84
CA PHE A 93 -0.29 1.24 -3.30
C PHE A 93 -1.24 1.94 -4.28
N GLN A 94 -0.86 2.00 -5.56
CA GLN A 94 -1.68 2.62 -6.58
C GLN A 94 -3.04 1.93 -6.70
N ALA A 95 -3.06 0.59 -6.77
CA ALA A 95 -4.30 -0.18 -6.83
C ALA A 95 -5.21 0.09 -5.62
N LEU A 96 -4.65 0.14 -4.42
CA LEU A 96 -5.41 0.43 -3.20
C LEU A 96 -6.00 1.85 -3.20
N LEU A 97 -5.23 2.85 -3.64
CA LEU A 97 -5.65 4.24 -3.70
C LEU A 97 -6.65 4.54 -4.83
N GLU A 98 -6.64 3.74 -5.90
CA GLU A 98 -7.60 3.84 -6.99
C GLU A 98 -8.92 3.15 -6.66
N VAL A 99 -8.88 1.95 -6.07
CA VAL A 99 -10.08 1.13 -5.83
C VAL A 99 -10.73 1.43 -4.48
N TYR A 100 -9.93 1.73 -3.44
CA TYR A 100 -10.41 1.90 -2.06
C TYR A 100 -9.88 3.19 -1.40
N PRO A 101 -9.96 4.37 -2.05
CA PRO A 101 -9.32 5.59 -1.54
C PRO A 101 -9.77 5.99 -0.13
N GLN A 102 -11.06 5.90 0.16
CA GLN A 102 -11.62 6.30 1.46
C GLN A 102 -11.22 5.32 2.59
N GLN A 103 -11.37 4.02 2.35
CA GLN A 103 -10.95 2.99 3.32
C GLN A 103 -9.44 3.04 3.55
N PHE A 104 -8.64 3.22 2.50
CA PHE A 104 -7.19 3.37 2.62
C PHE A 104 -6.83 4.54 3.54
N ARG A 105 -7.43 5.71 3.31
CA ARG A 105 -7.22 6.90 4.16
C ARG A 105 -7.62 6.64 5.61
N GLN A 106 -8.76 6.00 5.86
CA GLN A 106 -9.20 5.65 7.21
C GLN A 106 -8.20 4.75 7.93
N VAL A 107 -7.68 3.73 7.25
CA VAL A 107 -6.66 2.84 7.83
C VAL A 107 -5.35 3.59 8.06
N CYS A 108 -4.90 4.45 7.15
CA CYS A 108 -3.70 5.27 7.37
C CYS A 108 -3.83 6.19 8.58
N VAL A 109 -4.98 6.86 8.76
CA VAL A 109 -5.26 7.70 9.94
C VAL A 109 -5.19 6.85 11.22
N SER A 110 -5.82 5.68 11.23
CA SER A 110 -5.76 4.76 12.37
C SER A 110 -4.33 4.29 12.65
N ALA A 111 -3.57 3.95 11.61
CA ALA A 111 -2.22 3.42 11.74
C ALA A 111 -1.25 4.49 12.25
N PHE A 112 -1.33 5.72 11.74
CA PHE A 112 -0.44 6.82 12.15
C PHE A 112 -0.71 7.32 13.57
N ASN A 113 -1.87 7.01 14.14
CA ASN A 113 -2.19 7.30 15.54
C ASN A 113 -1.85 6.15 16.49
N ASP A 114 -1.48 4.98 15.98
CA ASP A 114 -1.13 3.81 16.77
C ASP A 114 0.37 3.79 17.07
N ASN A 115 0.73 4.18 18.30
CA ASN A 115 2.11 4.25 18.76
C ASN A 115 2.79 2.88 18.88
N SER A 116 2.05 1.78 18.81
CA SER A 116 2.62 0.42 18.83
C SER A 116 3.28 0.04 17.50
N LEU A 117 3.00 0.78 16.42
CA LEU A 117 3.46 0.43 15.07
C LEU A 117 4.90 0.84 14.83
N ASP A 118 5.79 -0.11 14.54
CA ASP A 118 7.14 0.20 14.04
C ASP A 118 7.10 0.47 12.54
N SER A 119 6.94 1.73 12.15
CA SER A 119 6.88 2.17 10.75
C SER A 119 7.45 3.58 10.56
N VAL A 120 7.58 4.02 9.30
CA VAL A 120 8.07 5.37 8.94
C VAL A 120 7.33 6.48 9.68
N ASP A 121 6.07 6.26 10.07
CA ASP A 121 5.26 7.23 10.79
C ASP A 121 5.89 7.68 12.12
N LYS A 122 6.64 6.81 12.82
CA LYS A 122 7.34 7.18 14.06
C LYS A 122 8.41 8.25 13.87
N LYS A 123 8.88 8.44 12.63
CA LYS A 123 9.87 9.45 12.26
C LYS A 123 9.24 10.76 11.80
N LEU A 124 7.90 10.80 11.73
CA LEU A 124 7.15 11.95 11.27
C LEU A 124 6.53 12.69 12.47
N SER A 125 6.67 14.00 12.49
CA SER A 125 5.90 14.87 13.38
C SER A 125 4.40 14.81 13.06
N PRO A 126 3.51 15.26 13.96
CA PRO A 126 2.07 15.30 13.69
C PRO A 126 1.70 16.06 12.40
N ALA A 127 2.39 17.17 12.11
CA ALA A 127 2.19 17.94 10.88
C ALA A 127 2.61 17.14 9.65
N GLN A 128 3.75 16.46 9.70
CA GLN A 128 4.26 15.62 8.61
C GLN A 128 3.38 14.39 8.37
N LYS A 129 2.79 13.80 9.42
CA LYS A 129 1.78 12.73 9.31
C LYS A 129 0.55 13.23 8.55
N SER A 130 0.06 14.43 8.89
CA SER A 130 -1.06 15.06 8.17
C SER A 130 -0.73 15.28 6.69
N LEU A 131 0.46 15.81 6.40
CA LEU A 131 0.93 16.02 5.03
C LEU A 131 1.03 14.71 4.25
N ALA A 132 1.57 13.65 4.86
CA ALA A 132 1.68 12.34 4.25
C ALA A 132 0.31 11.74 3.91
N LEU A 133 -0.69 11.92 4.79
CA LEU A 133 -2.08 11.52 4.53
C LEU A 133 -2.68 12.27 3.34
N ASP A 134 -2.44 13.57 3.24
CA ASP A 134 -2.89 14.39 2.11
C ASP A 134 -2.21 13.95 0.80
N CYS A 135 -0.91 13.61 0.85
CA CYS A 135 -0.18 13.05 -0.28
C CYS A 135 -0.77 11.72 -0.76
N PHE A 136 -1.11 10.80 0.14
CA PHE A 136 -1.81 9.56 -0.25
C PHE A 136 -3.16 9.85 -0.91
N GLY A 137 -3.88 10.87 -0.44
CA GLY A 137 -5.14 11.31 -1.03
C GLY A 137 -4.99 11.82 -2.46
N ALA A 138 -3.99 12.66 -2.73
CA ALA A 138 -3.87 13.42 -3.97
C ALA A 138 -2.94 12.79 -5.04
N LEU A 139 -1.85 12.15 -4.63
CA LEU A 139 -0.80 11.75 -5.58
C LEU A 139 -1.12 10.45 -6.31
N ARG A 140 -0.84 10.43 -7.61
CA ARG A 140 -0.98 9.24 -8.47
C ARG A 140 0.23 9.08 -9.39
N GLY A 141 0.39 7.89 -9.98
CA GLY A 141 1.43 7.58 -10.96
C GLY A 141 2.85 7.89 -10.45
N MET A 142 3.63 8.61 -11.26
CA MET A 142 5.04 8.93 -10.92
C MET A 142 5.18 9.73 -9.63
N LYS A 143 4.24 10.64 -9.33
CA LYS A 143 4.27 11.45 -8.10
C LYS A 143 4.14 10.57 -6.86
N LEU A 144 3.21 9.62 -6.87
CA LEU A 144 3.05 8.64 -5.78
C LEU A 144 4.30 7.79 -5.61
N LYS A 145 4.90 7.34 -6.72
CA LYS A 145 6.14 6.57 -6.68
C LYS A 145 7.28 7.35 -6.03
N MET A 146 7.50 8.61 -6.44
CA MET A 146 8.52 9.47 -5.85
C MET A 146 8.25 9.71 -4.36
N PHE A 147 6.99 9.92 -3.98
CA PHE A 147 6.60 10.12 -2.58
C PHE A 147 6.94 8.90 -1.72
N LEU A 148 6.60 7.70 -2.20
CA LEU A 148 6.92 6.46 -1.51
C LEU A 148 8.45 6.25 -1.41
N THR A 149 9.23 6.62 -2.44
CA THR A 149 10.70 6.61 -2.35
C THR A 149 11.21 7.56 -1.27
N VAL A 150 10.65 8.76 -1.15
CA VAL A 150 11.01 9.71 -0.09
C VAL A 150 10.71 9.14 1.29
N LEU A 151 9.52 8.55 1.49
CA LEU A 151 9.20 7.90 2.77
C LEU A 151 10.16 6.76 3.09
N THR A 152 10.56 5.96 2.09
CA THR A 152 11.60 4.95 2.28
C THR A 152 12.94 5.56 2.69
N ASN A 153 13.37 6.66 2.07
CA ASN A 153 14.62 7.31 2.43
C ASN A 153 14.60 7.89 3.86
N ILE A 154 13.46 8.45 4.29
CA ILE A 154 13.24 8.90 5.66
C ILE A 154 13.31 7.71 6.63
N ASP A 155 12.65 6.60 6.29
CA ASP A 155 12.68 5.39 7.10
C ASP A 155 14.06 4.74 7.18
N LEU A 156 14.89 4.89 6.16
CA LEU A 156 16.29 4.43 6.19
C LEU A 156 17.24 5.46 6.84
N GLY A 157 16.76 6.64 7.23
CA GLY A 157 17.58 7.71 7.80
C GLY A 157 18.54 8.37 6.79
N LEU A 158 18.27 8.23 5.50
CA LEU A 158 19.08 8.79 4.41
C LEU A 158 18.77 10.27 4.15
N VAL A 159 17.56 10.71 4.48
CA VAL A 159 17.06 12.09 4.36
C VAL A 159 16.19 12.39 5.58
N SER A 160 16.22 13.61 6.10
CA SER A 160 15.34 14.03 7.19
C SER A 160 13.90 14.23 6.71
N ALA A 161 12.91 14.07 7.58
CA ALA A 161 11.52 14.29 7.20
C ALA A 161 11.26 15.76 6.79
N ASP A 162 11.95 16.71 7.43
CA ASP A 162 11.86 18.14 7.11
C ASP A 162 12.38 18.44 5.70
N GLU A 163 13.45 17.79 5.26
CA GLU A 163 13.97 18.00 3.90
C GLU A 163 13.16 17.23 2.85
N GLY A 164 12.82 15.97 3.15
CA GLY A 164 12.19 15.07 2.19
C GLY A 164 10.76 15.47 1.82
N LEU A 165 10.01 16.05 2.75
CA LEU A 165 8.59 16.34 2.57
C LEU A 165 8.27 17.74 2.04
N VAL A 166 9.21 18.70 2.14
CA VAL A 166 9.04 20.08 1.65
C VAL A 166 8.51 20.18 0.20
N PRO A 167 9.01 19.41 -0.79
CA PRO A 167 8.51 19.49 -2.15
C PRO A 167 7.03 19.14 -2.30
N TYR A 168 6.47 18.36 -1.37
CA TYR A 168 5.09 17.89 -1.43
C TYR A 168 4.09 18.91 -0.87
N GLU A 169 4.50 19.75 0.09
CA GLU A 169 3.67 20.87 0.57
C GLU A 169 3.33 21.81 -0.58
N ALA A 170 4.36 22.31 -1.27
CA ALA A 170 4.20 23.19 -2.43
C ALA A 170 3.42 22.51 -3.58
N MET A 171 3.64 21.22 -3.81
CA MET A 171 2.93 20.49 -4.86
C MET A 171 1.43 20.33 -4.56
N LEU A 172 1.05 20.04 -3.31
CA LEU A 172 -0.35 19.95 -2.91
C LEU A 172 -1.05 21.30 -2.93
N GLU A 173 -0.35 22.37 -2.55
CA GLU A 173 -0.87 23.74 -2.67
C GLU A 173 -1.15 24.10 -4.14
N ALA A 174 -0.24 23.76 -5.05
CA ALA A 174 -0.42 23.98 -6.48
C ALA A 174 -1.59 23.17 -7.07
N GLU A 175 -1.86 21.96 -6.55
CA GLU A 175 -3.01 21.15 -6.97
C GLU A 175 -4.35 21.65 -6.40
N ARG A 176 -4.33 22.36 -5.25
CA ARG A 176 -5.50 22.97 -4.62
C ARG A 176 -5.84 24.35 -5.18
N ALA A 177 -4.88 25.04 -5.79
CA ALA A 177 -5.12 26.31 -6.45
C ALA A 177 -6.16 26.12 -7.58
N PRO A 178 -7.18 26.99 -7.68
CA PRO A 178 -8.17 26.89 -8.74
C PRO A 178 -7.44 26.96 -10.08
N LYS A 179 -7.67 25.96 -10.94
CA LYS A 179 -7.23 26.01 -12.33
C LYS A 179 -7.88 27.23 -12.96
N GLN A 180 -7.16 28.34 -13.05
CA GLN A 180 -7.59 29.46 -13.87
C GLN A 180 -7.77 28.92 -15.28
N GLY A 181 -9.01 28.99 -15.77
CA GLY A 181 -9.43 28.33 -17.00
C GLY A 181 -8.58 28.72 -18.19
N GLY A 182 -8.24 27.72 -19.00
CA GLY A 182 -7.78 27.85 -20.38
C GLY A 182 -8.77 27.17 -21.29
#